data_AF-A0A0U1QT98-F1
#
_entry.id   AF-A0A0U1QT98-F1
#
_cell.length_a   1.000
_cell.length_b   1.000
_cell.length_c   1.000
_cell.angle_alpha   90.00
_cell.angle_beta   90.00
_cell.angle_gamma   90.00
#
_symmetry.space_group_name_H-M   'P 1'
#
loop_
_entity.id
_entity.type
_entity.pdbx_description
1 polymer ?
#
loop_
_entity_poly.entity_id
_entity_poly.type
_entity_poly.pdbx_seq_one_letter_code
_entity_poly.pdbx_strand_id
1 'polypeptide(L)'
;MACRIYQRGLMKRKYVNLKNILLFGAVLSSIFCLSAYAKDLNCITRAEADYDVPAGLLNVMAAYEAKRNQPVANKLYGPMQLHSVVIPMAAEGIHSTEHEIKYNDCQNYRAAAWLLMNSFGGNLYSDIFNAVNNYYYGFGKQSYGVITLKIKDMYQHEKR
;
A
#
# COMPACT_ATOMS: atom_id res chain seq x y z
N MET A 1 -21.22 17.19 3.56
CA MET A 1 -20.76 18.59 3.66
C MET A 1 -20.28 19.04 2.28
N ALA A 2 -21.11 19.80 1.57
CA ALA A 2 -20.83 20.29 0.22
C ALA A 2 -20.77 21.82 0.27
N CYS A 3 -19.62 22.40 -0.10
CA CYS A 3 -19.44 23.84 -0.15
C CYS A 3 -19.71 24.32 -1.58
N ARG A 4 -20.91 24.84 -1.83
CA ARG A 4 -21.28 25.60 -3.03
C ARG A 4 -21.56 27.03 -2.61
N ILE A 5 -20.65 27.97 -2.90
CA ILE A 5 -21.02 29.38 -3.14
C ILE A 5 -20.10 29.90 -4.25
N TYR A 6 -20.69 30.05 -5.43
CA TYR A 6 -20.12 30.71 -6.61
C TYR A 6 -20.77 32.09 -6.66
N GLN A 7 -20.06 33.15 -6.27
CA GLN A 7 -20.47 34.52 -6.56
C GLN A 7 -19.45 35.19 -7.47
N ARG A 8 -19.87 35.40 -8.72
CA ARG A 8 -19.21 36.28 -9.70
C ARG A 8 -19.50 37.73 -9.31
N GLY A 9 -18.53 38.39 -8.70
CA GLY A 9 -18.49 39.85 -8.56
C GLY A 9 -17.64 40.47 -9.66
N LEU A 10 -18.29 40.97 -10.70
CA LEU A 10 -17.69 41.83 -11.74
C LEU A 10 -17.28 43.16 -11.11
N MET A 11 -15.98 43.38 -10.91
CA MET A 11 -15.43 44.70 -10.58
C MET A 11 -14.37 45.13 -11.59
N LYS A 12 -14.84 46.05 -12.45
CA LYS A 12 -14.18 47.17 -13.13
C LYS A 12 -12.64 47.17 -13.18
N ARG A 13 -12.15 47.08 -14.42
CA ARG A 13 -10.79 47.40 -14.87
C ARG A 13 -10.33 48.75 -14.31
N LYS A 14 -9.24 48.73 -13.54
CA LYS A 14 -8.30 49.85 -13.44
C LYS A 14 -7.09 49.50 -14.29
N TYR A 15 -6.83 50.32 -15.30
CA TYR A 15 -5.60 50.28 -16.09
C TYR A 15 -4.44 50.67 -15.17
N VAL A 16 -3.64 49.69 -14.76
CA VAL A 16 -2.35 49.93 -14.09
C VAL A 16 -1.29 50.05 -15.17
N ASN A 17 -0.51 51.12 -15.04
CA ASN A 17 0.46 51.61 -16.00
C ASN A 17 1.53 50.56 -16.30
N LEU A 18 1.57 50.17 -17.57
CA LEU A 18 2.42 49.17 -18.18
C LEU A 18 3.80 49.79 -18.45
N LYS A 19 4.78 49.64 -17.56
CA LYS A 19 6.20 49.88 -17.94
C LYS A 19 7.32 49.36 -17.03
N ASN A 20 7.11 48.84 -15.81
CA ASN A 20 8.24 48.52 -14.92
C ASN A 20 8.00 47.30 -14.00
N ILE A 21 7.75 46.10 -14.53
CA ILE A 21 8.02 44.86 -13.79
C ILE A 21 8.65 43.85 -14.77
N LEU A 22 9.91 44.10 -15.06
CA LEU A 22 10.87 43.12 -15.54
C LEU A 22 11.06 42.05 -14.46
N LEU A 23 11.10 40.79 -14.91
CA LEU A 23 11.84 39.67 -14.31
C LEU A 23 11.57 39.39 -12.82
N PHE A 24 10.68 38.45 -12.51
CA PHE A 24 10.79 37.49 -11.37
C PHE A 24 9.43 36.79 -11.23
N GLY A 25 9.16 35.76 -12.04
CA GLY A 25 7.86 35.10 -11.98
C GLY A 25 7.73 33.87 -12.83
N ALA A 26 8.72 32.98 -12.82
CA ALA A 26 8.62 31.71 -13.55
C ALA A 26 9.52 30.60 -12.98
N VAL A 27 9.58 30.42 -11.66
CA VAL A 27 10.16 29.19 -11.08
C VAL A 27 9.40 28.86 -9.79
N LEU A 28 8.27 28.14 -9.86
CA LEU A 28 7.61 27.53 -8.69
C LEU A 28 6.42 26.66 -9.17
N SER A 29 6.69 25.52 -9.83
CA SER A 29 5.61 24.56 -10.15
C SER A 29 6.07 23.09 -10.21
N SER A 30 7.09 22.69 -9.45
CA SER A 30 7.68 21.34 -9.62
C SER A 30 7.90 20.52 -8.34
N ILE A 31 7.30 20.84 -7.19
CA ILE A 31 7.61 20.15 -5.91
C ILE A 31 6.41 19.43 -5.26
N PHE A 32 5.38 19.01 -6.00
CA PHE A 32 4.19 18.39 -5.38
C PHE A 32 3.98 16.88 -5.61
N CYS A 33 4.98 16.13 -6.10
CA CYS A 33 4.81 14.68 -6.32
C CYS A 33 5.40 13.73 -5.25
N LEU A 34 6.01 14.23 -4.16
CA LEU A 34 6.70 13.34 -3.20
C LEU A 34 5.85 12.82 -2.01
N SER A 35 4.60 13.26 -1.83
CA SER A 35 3.85 12.97 -0.60
C SER A 35 3.21 11.57 -0.53
N ALA A 36 2.91 10.94 -1.66
CA ALA A 36 2.22 9.64 -1.67
C ALA A 36 3.17 8.49 -1.33
N TYR A 37 4.36 8.44 -1.96
CA TYR A 37 5.32 7.34 -1.77
C TYR A 37 5.87 7.27 -0.33
N ALA A 38 6.10 8.43 0.31
CA ALA A 38 6.58 8.49 1.69
C ALA A 38 5.53 7.99 2.70
N LYS A 39 4.23 8.14 2.38
CA LYS A 39 3.13 7.65 3.23
C LYS A 39 3.07 6.12 3.21
N ASP A 40 3.17 5.51 2.03
CA ASP A 40 3.09 4.06 1.88
C ASP A 40 4.25 3.34 2.56
N LEU A 41 5.48 3.84 2.39
CA LEU A 41 6.67 3.26 3.02
C LEU A 41 6.57 3.26 4.56
N ASN A 42 6.05 4.33 5.14
CA ASN A 42 5.83 4.41 6.60
C ASN A 42 4.82 3.35 7.08
N CYS A 43 3.76 3.13 6.30
CA CYS A 43 2.74 2.14 6.63
C CYS A 43 3.26 0.70 6.53
N ILE A 44 4.08 0.39 5.53
CA ILE A 44 4.75 -0.92 5.40
C ILE A 44 5.65 -1.18 6.60
N THR A 45 6.61 -0.30 6.88
CA THR A 45 7.58 -0.51 7.97
C THR A 45 6.90 -0.58 9.33
N ARG A 46 5.84 0.21 9.56
CA ARG A 46 5.06 0.11 10.80
C ARG A 46 4.32 -1.23 10.90
N ALA A 47 3.69 -1.69 9.83
CA ALA A 47 3.01 -2.99 9.83
C ALA A 47 3.99 -4.14 10.05
N GLU A 48 5.21 -4.07 9.49
CA GLU A 48 6.26 -5.05 9.75
C GLU A 48 6.65 -5.08 11.24
N ALA A 49 6.83 -3.91 11.84
CA ALA A 49 7.16 -3.79 13.26
C ALA A 49 6.01 -4.22 14.19
N ASP A 50 4.76 -3.86 13.88
CA ASP A 50 3.59 -4.17 14.70
C ASP A 50 3.35 -5.69 14.85
N TYR A 51 3.77 -6.48 13.87
CA TYR A 51 3.50 -7.92 13.79
C TYR A 51 4.76 -8.79 13.69
N ASP A 52 5.95 -8.22 13.92
CA ASP A 52 7.24 -8.91 13.84
C ASP A 52 7.52 -9.58 12.47
N VAL A 53 7.01 -9.00 11.38
CA VAL A 53 7.34 -9.45 10.02
C VAL A 53 8.79 -9.04 9.72
N PRO A 54 9.62 -9.91 9.10
CA PRO A 54 10.98 -9.56 8.73
C PRO A 54 11.03 -8.28 7.88
N ALA A 55 11.83 -7.31 8.33
CA ALA A 55 11.95 -6.01 7.68
C ALA A 55 12.20 -6.13 6.17
N GLY A 56 11.46 -5.34 5.39
CA GLY A 56 11.49 -5.28 3.93
C GLY A 56 10.66 -6.36 3.21
N LEU A 57 10.15 -7.38 3.92
CA LEU A 57 9.41 -8.46 3.27
C LEU A 57 8.08 -7.97 2.68
N LEU A 58 7.33 -7.15 3.41
CA LEU A 58 6.07 -6.60 2.91
C LEU A 58 6.31 -5.65 1.72
N ASN A 59 7.43 -4.91 1.72
CA ASN A 59 7.83 -4.09 0.59
C ASN A 59 8.05 -4.93 -0.68
N VAL A 60 8.79 -6.03 -0.58
CA VAL A 60 9.02 -6.96 -1.68
C VAL A 60 7.70 -7.56 -2.19
N MET A 61 6.83 -7.98 -1.29
CA MET A 61 5.51 -8.53 -1.64
C MET A 61 4.63 -7.51 -2.36
N ALA A 62 4.55 -6.28 -1.84
CA ALA A 62 3.80 -5.19 -2.46
C ALA A 62 4.34 -4.85 -3.86
N ALA A 63 5.67 -4.78 -4.00
CA ALA A 63 6.32 -4.55 -5.29
C ALA A 63 6.05 -5.68 -6.29
N TYR A 64 5.97 -6.93 -5.81
CA TYR A 64 5.57 -8.06 -6.63
C TYR A 64 4.12 -7.96 -7.10
N GLU A 65 3.16 -7.64 -6.21
CA GLU A 65 1.75 -7.46 -6.57
C GLU A 65 1.55 -6.32 -7.58
N ALA A 66 2.21 -5.18 -7.36
CA ALA A 66 2.15 -4.03 -8.27
C ALA A 66 2.63 -4.39 -9.69
N LYS A 67 3.64 -5.26 -9.82
CA LYS A 67 4.15 -5.73 -11.12
C LYS A 67 3.26 -6.78 -11.76
N ARG A 68 2.57 -7.60 -10.96
CA ARG A 68 1.79 -8.73 -11.46
C ARG A 68 0.57 -8.28 -12.27
N ASN A 69 0.17 -7.01 -12.15
CA ASN A 69 -0.87 -6.36 -12.98
C ASN A 69 -2.08 -7.27 -13.18
N GLN A 70 -2.48 -7.98 -12.12
CA GLN A 70 -3.67 -8.80 -12.23
C GLN A 70 -4.84 -7.83 -12.41
N PRO A 71 -5.66 -7.98 -13.48
CA PRO A 71 -6.92 -7.26 -13.50
C PRO A 71 -7.58 -7.57 -12.17
N VAL A 72 -8.10 -6.55 -11.48
CA VAL A 72 -8.77 -6.70 -10.20
C VAL A 72 -9.75 -7.85 -10.36
N ALA A 73 -9.32 -9.07 -10.02
CA ALA A 73 -10.22 -10.18 -9.92
C ALA A 73 -11.21 -9.68 -8.89
N ASN A 74 -12.51 -9.79 -9.14
CA ASN A 74 -13.60 -9.02 -8.49
C ASN A 74 -13.66 -9.11 -6.95
N LYS A 75 -12.64 -9.68 -6.31
CA LYS A 75 -12.49 -9.98 -4.91
C LYS A 75 -11.08 -9.66 -4.34
N LEU A 76 -10.13 -9.07 -5.07
CA LEU A 76 -8.81 -8.67 -4.51
C LEU A 76 -8.77 -7.16 -4.20
N TYR A 77 -8.22 -6.78 -3.04
CA TYR A 77 -8.25 -5.40 -2.55
C TYR A 77 -6.90 -4.91 -2.01
N GLY A 78 -6.63 -3.63 -2.26
CA GLY A 78 -5.47 -2.89 -1.76
C GLY A 78 -4.11 -3.36 -2.34
N PRO A 79 -3.00 -2.77 -1.86
CA PRO A 79 -1.66 -3.02 -2.38
C PRO A 79 -1.17 -4.45 -2.18
N MET A 80 -1.67 -5.15 -1.16
CA MET A 80 -1.31 -6.54 -0.87
C MET A 80 -2.25 -7.54 -1.56
N GLN A 81 -3.22 -7.07 -2.35
CA GLN A 81 -4.17 -7.91 -3.10
C GLN A 81 -4.89 -8.93 -2.21
N LEU A 82 -5.41 -8.48 -1.06
CA LEU A 82 -6.12 -9.35 -0.12
C LEU A 82 -7.47 -9.81 -0.70
N HIS A 83 -7.75 -11.11 -0.64
CA HIS A 83 -8.99 -11.67 -1.15
C HIS A 83 -10.18 -11.36 -0.21
N SER A 84 -11.37 -11.12 -0.77
CA SER A 84 -12.57 -10.72 -0.03
C SER A 84 -12.97 -11.68 1.08
N VAL A 85 -12.60 -12.95 0.95
CA VAL A 85 -12.90 -14.02 1.91
C VAL A 85 -12.02 -13.93 3.17
N VAL A 86 -10.78 -13.42 3.06
CA VAL A 86 -9.87 -13.30 4.21
C VAL A 86 -10.01 -11.96 4.93
N ILE A 87 -10.58 -10.94 4.27
CA ILE A 87 -10.71 -9.59 4.83
C ILE A 87 -11.53 -9.55 6.14
N PRO A 88 -12.68 -10.24 6.29
CA PRO A 88 -13.42 -10.24 7.55
C PRO A 88 -12.60 -10.79 8.72
N MET A 89 -11.84 -11.87 8.49
CA MET A 89 -10.97 -12.47 9.49
C MET A 89 -9.81 -11.53 9.86
N ALA A 90 -9.18 -10.91 8.86
CA ALA A 90 -8.11 -9.94 9.10
C ALA A 90 -8.62 -8.69 9.81
N ALA A 91 -9.84 -8.22 9.51
CA ALA A 91 -10.50 -7.09 10.16
C ALA A 91 -10.67 -7.34 11.66
N GLU A 92 -11.14 -8.52 12.05
CA GLU A 92 -11.21 -8.93 13.44
C GLU A 92 -9.83 -8.97 14.10
N GLY A 93 -8.86 -9.58 13.41
CA GLY A 93 -7.49 -9.75 13.91
C GLY A 93 -6.72 -8.46 14.19
N ILE A 94 -7.01 -7.38 13.46
CA ILE A 94 -6.32 -6.08 13.61
C ILE A 94 -7.20 -5.00 14.26
N HIS A 95 -8.42 -5.36 14.69
CA HIS A 95 -9.44 -4.44 15.21
C HIS A 95 -9.75 -3.27 14.26
N SER A 96 -9.98 -3.59 12.98
CA SER A 96 -10.32 -2.62 11.91
C SER A 96 -11.65 -3.02 11.25
N THR A 97 -12.19 -2.16 10.40
CA THR A 97 -13.32 -2.53 9.54
C THR A 97 -12.86 -3.14 8.21
N GLU A 98 -13.71 -3.97 7.59
CA GLU A 98 -13.45 -4.47 6.22
C GLU A 98 -13.29 -3.32 5.21
N HIS A 99 -14.07 -2.24 5.38
CA HIS A 99 -14.01 -1.08 4.50
C HIS A 99 -12.62 -0.44 4.55
N GLU A 100 -12.07 -0.26 5.75
CA GLU A 100 -10.73 0.27 5.91
C GLU A 100 -9.67 -0.64 5.28
N ILE A 101 -9.74 -1.97 5.47
CA ILE A 101 -8.77 -2.88 4.84
C ILE A 101 -8.84 -2.83 3.31
N LYS A 102 -10.03 -2.62 2.73
CA LYS A 102 -10.24 -2.57 1.28
C LYS A 102 -9.72 -1.28 0.64
N TYR A 103 -9.78 -0.15 1.35
CA TYR A 103 -9.58 1.18 0.76
C TYR A 103 -8.54 2.06 1.46
N ASN A 104 -7.95 1.59 2.57
CA ASN A 104 -6.84 2.24 3.25
C ASN A 104 -5.61 1.34 3.17
N ASP A 105 -4.62 1.75 2.39
CA ASP A 105 -3.39 1.00 2.14
C ASP A 105 -2.67 0.59 3.44
N CYS A 106 -2.68 1.47 4.45
CA CYS A 106 -2.04 1.18 5.73
C CYS A 106 -2.75 0.06 6.49
N GLN A 107 -4.08 0.01 6.45
CA GLN A 107 -4.83 -1.09 7.06
C GLN A 107 -4.71 -2.37 6.22
N ASN A 108 -4.56 -2.25 4.90
CA ASN A 108 -4.27 -3.38 4.02
C ASN A 108 -2.91 -4.02 4.34
N TYR A 109 -1.86 -3.22 4.57
CA TYR A 109 -0.56 -3.71 5.01
C TYR A 109 -0.61 -4.37 6.40
N ARG A 110 -1.28 -3.74 7.38
CA ARG A 110 -1.47 -4.33 8.72
C ARG A 110 -2.23 -5.65 8.66
N ALA A 111 -3.27 -5.72 7.85
CA ALA A 111 -4.03 -6.95 7.63
C ALA A 111 -3.17 -8.06 7.01
N ALA A 112 -2.35 -7.74 6.00
CA ALA A 112 -1.44 -8.71 5.40
C ALA A 112 -0.35 -9.17 6.37
N ALA A 113 0.22 -8.25 7.15
CA ALA A 113 1.20 -8.54 8.20
C ALA A 113 0.63 -9.50 9.25
N TRP A 114 -0.56 -9.19 9.77
CA TRP A 114 -1.27 -10.04 10.72
C TRP A 114 -1.56 -11.43 10.12
N LEU A 115 -2.00 -11.48 8.85
CA LEU A 115 -2.26 -12.74 8.17
C LEU A 115 -1.00 -13.59 8.01
N LEU A 116 0.17 -13.00 7.76
CA LEU A 116 1.42 -13.76 7.68
C LEU A 116 1.80 -14.35 9.04
N MET A 117 1.56 -13.61 10.11
CA MET A 117 2.14 -13.89 11.43
C MET A 117 1.22 -14.64 12.37
N ASN A 118 -0.07 -14.73 12.06
CA ASN A 118 -1.01 -15.54 12.83
C ASN A 118 -0.88 -17.04 12.48
N SER A 119 -1.52 -17.90 13.29
CA SER A 119 -1.52 -19.36 13.08
C SER A 119 -2.17 -19.79 11.77
N PHE A 120 -3.14 -19.02 11.26
CA PHE A 120 -3.73 -19.21 9.95
C PHE A 120 -2.79 -18.79 8.78
N GLY A 121 -1.80 -17.94 9.03
CA GLY A 121 -0.78 -17.59 8.06
C GLY A 121 0.19 -18.72 7.80
N GLY A 122 0.32 -19.65 8.74
CA GLY A 122 1.38 -20.64 8.73
C GLY A 122 2.67 -20.18 9.40
N ASN A 123 2.65 -19.10 10.20
CA ASN A 123 3.74 -18.80 11.13
C ASN A 123 3.73 -19.75 12.36
N LEU A 124 3.54 -21.04 12.09
CA LEU A 124 3.81 -22.13 13.02
C LEU A 124 5.21 -22.72 12.76
N TYR A 125 5.88 -22.24 11.71
CA TYR A 125 7.16 -22.75 11.23
C TYR A 125 8.23 -21.65 11.31
N SER A 126 9.47 -22.03 11.57
CA SER A 126 10.62 -21.11 11.66
C SER A 126 10.98 -20.39 10.35
N ASP A 127 10.39 -20.78 9.22
CA ASP A 127 10.60 -20.16 7.91
C ASP A 127 9.39 -19.32 7.50
N ILE A 128 9.54 -17.99 7.52
CA ILE A 128 8.55 -17.01 7.08
C ILE A 128 8.04 -17.26 5.65
N PHE A 129 8.83 -17.90 4.78
CA PHE A 129 8.41 -18.19 3.42
C PHE A 129 7.36 -19.30 3.33
N ASN A 130 7.18 -20.12 4.38
CA ASN A 130 6.01 -20.97 4.49
C ASN A 130 4.73 -20.13 4.64
N ALA A 131 4.78 -19.07 5.43
CA ALA A 131 3.65 -18.17 5.59
C ALA A 131 3.34 -17.40 4.29
N VAL A 132 4.38 -16.93 3.60
CA VAL A 132 4.24 -16.36 2.26
C VAL A 132 3.63 -17.38 1.29
N ASN A 133 4.03 -18.65 1.36
CA ASN A 133 3.45 -19.69 0.50
C ASN A 133 1.95 -19.87 0.75
N ASN A 134 1.52 -19.93 2.02
CA ASN A 134 0.12 -20.04 2.38
C ASN A 134 -0.67 -18.78 2.01
N TYR A 135 -0.05 -17.60 2.12
CA TYR A 135 -0.65 -16.34 1.68
C TYR A 135 -1.10 -16.41 0.21
N TYR A 136 -0.26 -17.00 -0.66
CA TYR A 136 -0.53 -17.06 -2.10
C TYR A 136 -1.29 -18.30 -2.57
N TYR A 137 -1.11 -19.43 -1.89
CA TYR A 137 -1.62 -20.73 -2.36
C TYR A 137 -2.62 -21.39 -1.41
N GLY A 138 -2.87 -20.79 -0.24
CA GLY A 138 -3.66 -21.41 0.83
C GLY A 138 -2.91 -22.52 1.56
N PHE A 139 -3.56 -23.10 2.57
CA PHE A 139 -3.01 -24.19 3.37
C PHE A 139 -2.86 -25.49 2.60
N GLY A 140 -1.89 -26.31 3.03
CA GLY A 140 -1.74 -27.70 2.57
C GLY A 140 -0.76 -27.87 1.41
N LYS A 141 -0.15 -26.79 0.91
CA LYS A 141 0.91 -26.89 -0.10
C LYS A 141 2.27 -27.08 0.55
N GLN A 142 2.79 -28.31 0.48
CA GLN A 142 4.07 -28.69 1.10
C GLN A 142 5.31 -28.11 0.40
N SER A 143 5.17 -27.60 -0.84
CA SER A 143 6.27 -27.03 -1.61
C SER A 143 6.06 -25.57 -1.96
N TYR A 144 7.17 -24.82 -2.06
CA TYR A 144 7.15 -23.42 -2.49
C TYR A 144 6.67 -23.30 -3.93
N GLY A 145 5.55 -22.60 -4.12
CA GLY A 145 5.09 -22.25 -5.45
C GLY A 145 5.95 -21.15 -6.09
N VAL A 146 5.75 -20.96 -7.40
CA VAL A 146 6.52 -20.01 -8.22
C VAL A 146 6.49 -18.59 -7.67
N ILE A 147 5.37 -18.15 -7.09
CA ILE A 147 5.25 -16.81 -6.50
C ILE A 147 6.16 -16.68 -5.27
N THR A 148 6.06 -17.63 -4.35
CA THR A 148 6.87 -17.69 -3.13
C THR A 148 8.37 -17.70 -3.45
N LEU A 149 8.79 -18.52 -4.43
CA LEU A 149 10.18 -18.58 -4.87
C LEU A 149 10.67 -17.23 -5.42
N LYS A 150 9.84 -16.52 -6.20
CA LYS A 150 10.18 -15.18 -6.71
C LYS A 150 10.31 -14.15 -5.59
N ILE A 151 9.40 -14.16 -4.61
CA ILE A 151 9.46 -13.24 -3.46
C ILE A 151 10.69 -13.53 -2.61
N LYS A 152 11.01 -14.81 -2.41
CA LYS A 152 12.23 -15.23 -1.69
C LYS A 152 13.49 -14.74 -2.38
N ASP A 153 13.56 -14.90 -3.70
CA ASP A 153 14.67 -14.40 -4.52
C ASP A 153 14.81 -12.87 -4.41
N MET A 154 13.72 -12.13 -4.64
CA MET A 154 13.69 -10.67 -4.52
C MET A 154 14.15 -10.19 -3.12
N TYR A 155 13.64 -10.83 -2.05
CA TYR A 155 14.00 -10.48 -0.68
C TYR A 155 15.46 -10.75 -0.33
N GLN A 156 16.02 -11.85 -0.83
CA GLN A 156 17.43 -12.17 -0.61
C GLN A 156 18.37 -11.25 -1.38
N HIS A 157 17.95 -10.72 -2.53
CA HIS A 157 18.72 -9.77 -3.31
C HIS A 157 18.71 -8.36 -2.72
N GLU A 158 17.62 -7.92 -2.08
CA GLU A 158 17.57 -6.61 -1.40
C GLU A 158 18.45 -6.53 -0.13
N LYS A 159 18.85 -7.68 0.43
CA LYS A 159 19.69 -7.76 1.64
C LYS A 159 21.20 -7.80 1.38
N ARG A 160 21.63 -7.83 0.11
CA ARG A 160 23.05 -7.83 -0.27
C ARG A 160 23.56 -6.42 -0.50
#